data_AF-K2MJA5-F1
#
_entry.id   AF-K2MJA5-F1
#
_cell.length_a   1.000
_cell.length_b   1.000
_cell.length_c   1.000
_cell.angle_alpha   90.00
_cell.angle_beta   90.00
_cell.angle_gamma   90.00
#
_symmetry.space_group_name_H-M   'P 1'
#
loop_
_entity.id
_entity.type
_entity.pdbx_description
1 polymer ?
#
loop_
_entity_poly.entity_id
_entity_poly.type
_entity_poly.pdbx_seq_one_letter_code
_entity_poly.pdbx_strand_id
1 'polypeptide(L)'
;MDIKLNDFLRWNWTARVILRANRNLILKDFLNNPTSHIQDEGVLREIQAAGRYVRMETAVKEEVIFEEDVRKLLDNGVNNLLGWSKAPAAVKAGVHNFTKNSLNAALEELRRQTTEAPVILEGLYESVYNARWHHVVEVPDDEKTKTGMGMEVREGKPQSWTYKKVGDTLEKDDGVGQSGAALPRLMVLTSDKGWPYSWNRWNSGLTNDCYVNCEVDRVWQIVKNDLTKWFSPRRGKNLTPDLRVLIGTPGIGKSMAAGSYLLYQLLHYDAKKFPPVAYFIADRTFLFDKTAQTVTEYVGESSALDVVKGLSHRGVRGFIIYDVATNGCQPSSGLPCEGWGMIVVTSPNSNNYESWAKEVEAGRIIINCPEESDVKAMCVWRRHNPQPAKEQAEEETEEEVEDEAGYWRVMERRINTVEPILRFIFERQRYKARLNECVGAVNAITVSKTEYYACIGNGTSWDGSSVSHKLVKVVRVRRVGRTESPLNVPISPHFERETLSTLENEMKQTDFIF
;
A
#
# COMPACT_ATOMS: atom_id res chain seq x y z
N MET A 1 -9.56 -5.29 -24.73
CA MET A 1 -8.14 -4.85 -24.82
C MET A 1 -7.93 -4.02 -26.11
N ASP A 2 -7.64 -2.72 -26.04
CA ASP A 2 -7.46 -1.87 -27.25
C ASP A 2 -5.98 -1.75 -27.66
N ILE A 3 -5.41 -2.83 -28.19
CA ILE A 3 -4.08 -2.81 -28.84
C ILE A 3 -4.30 -2.70 -30.35
N LYS A 4 -3.58 -1.78 -31.00
CA LYS A 4 -3.67 -1.60 -32.46
C LYS A 4 -2.85 -2.68 -33.18
N LEU A 5 -3.39 -3.23 -34.27
CA LEU A 5 -2.72 -4.27 -35.06
C LEU A 5 -1.33 -3.85 -35.57
N ASN A 6 -1.17 -2.58 -35.95
CA ASN A 6 0.12 -2.03 -36.39
C ASN A 6 1.19 -2.02 -35.29
N ASP A 7 0.80 -1.79 -34.04
CA ASP A 7 1.74 -1.80 -32.91
C ASP A 7 2.22 -3.23 -32.62
N PHE A 8 1.33 -4.21 -32.78
CA PHE A 8 1.65 -5.64 -32.64
C PHE A 8 2.58 -6.17 -33.74
N LEU A 9 2.34 -5.80 -35.01
CA LEU A 9 3.18 -6.23 -36.14
C LEU A 9 4.57 -5.60 -36.08
N ARG A 10 4.67 -4.31 -35.71
CA ARG A 10 5.95 -3.60 -35.56
C ARG A 10 6.83 -4.14 -34.42
N TRP A 11 6.22 -4.61 -33.33
CA TRP A 11 6.96 -5.11 -32.17
C TRP A 11 7.65 -6.46 -32.43
N ASN A 12 7.19 -7.25 -33.39
CA ASN A 12 7.63 -8.63 -33.56
C ASN A 12 8.40 -8.89 -34.86
N TRP A 13 8.13 -8.16 -35.94
CA TRP A 13 8.68 -8.47 -37.28
C TRP A 13 9.31 -7.21 -37.91
N THR A 14 10.62 -7.23 -38.17
CA THR A 14 11.36 -6.10 -38.75
C THR A 14 10.92 -5.83 -40.20
N ALA A 15 10.39 -4.64 -40.47
CA ALA A 15 10.28 -3.92 -41.76
C ALA A 15 9.89 -4.67 -43.07
N ARG A 16 9.39 -5.92 -43.04
CA ARG A 16 9.05 -6.69 -44.25
C ARG A 16 7.57 -6.85 -44.56
N VAL A 17 6.67 -6.43 -43.68
CA VAL A 17 5.21 -6.48 -43.93
C VAL A 17 4.67 -5.06 -44.03
N ILE A 18 4.71 -4.49 -45.24
CA ILE A 18 3.96 -3.27 -45.56
C ILE A 18 2.53 -3.71 -45.90
N LEU A 19 1.60 -3.54 -44.95
CA LEU A 19 0.18 -3.55 -45.28
C LEU A 19 -0.11 -2.34 -46.16
N ARG A 20 -0.33 -2.57 -47.47
CA ARG A 20 -0.93 -1.56 -48.37
C ARG A 20 -2.41 -1.38 -48.03
N ALA A 21 -2.69 -0.71 -46.91
CA ALA A 21 -3.89 0.10 -46.69
C ALA A 21 -3.89 0.63 -45.24
N ASN A 22 -3.81 1.95 -45.11
CA ASN A 22 -4.13 2.70 -43.89
C ASN A 22 -5.60 2.47 -43.49
N ARG A 23 -5.91 1.42 -42.73
CA ARG A 23 -7.13 1.32 -41.94
C ARG A 23 -6.80 0.83 -40.54
N ASN A 24 -7.03 1.69 -39.55
CA ASN A 24 -6.90 1.39 -38.12
C ASN A 24 -7.80 0.20 -37.77
N LEU A 25 -7.23 -0.99 -37.60
CA LEU A 25 -7.95 -2.22 -37.26
C LEU A 25 -7.74 -2.57 -35.79
N ILE A 26 -8.83 -2.91 -35.10
CA ILE A 26 -8.83 -3.43 -33.73
C ILE A 26 -8.30 -4.88 -33.79
N LEU A 27 -7.41 -5.25 -32.88
CA LEU A 27 -6.78 -6.59 -32.85
C LEU A 27 -7.82 -7.73 -32.80
N LYS A 28 -8.97 -7.50 -32.14
CA LYS A 28 -10.13 -8.41 -32.09
C LYS A 28 -10.66 -8.76 -33.49
N ASP A 29 -10.78 -7.77 -34.38
CA ASP A 29 -11.28 -7.96 -35.74
C ASP A 29 -10.29 -8.76 -36.61
N PHE A 30 -9.00 -8.47 -36.45
CA PHE A 30 -7.94 -9.20 -37.13
C PHE A 30 -7.88 -10.66 -36.71
N LEU A 31 -7.95 -10.95 -35.40
CA LEU A 31 -7.91 -12.32 -34.89
C LEU A 31 -9.15 -13.14 -35.27
N ASN A 32 -10.30 -12.47 -35.47
CA ASN A 32 -11.53 -13.12 -35.93
C ASN A 32 -11.49 -13.50 -37.42
N ASN A 33 -10.82 -12.71 -38.27
CA ASN A 33 -10.77 -12.97 -39.72
C ASN A 33 -9.42 -12.59 -40.37
N PRO A 34 -8.32 -13.27 -40.01
CA PRO A 34 -6.97 -12.84 -40.38
C PRO A 34 -6.66 -12.98 -41.88
N THR A 35 -7.32 -13.92 -42.57
CA THR A 35 -7.21 -14.15 -44.03
C THR A 35 -7.78 -13.00 -44.85
N SER A 36 -8.70 -12.21 -44.29
CA SER A 36 -9.22 -11.01 -44.96
C SER A 36 -8.24 -9.83 -44.93
N HIS A 37 -7.20 -9.92 -44.09
CA HIS A 37 -6.25 -8.84 -43.84
C HIS A 37 -4.83 -9.14 -44.34
N ILE A 38 -4.39 -10.40 -44.36
CA ILE A 38 -3.10 -10.82 -44.91
C ILE A 38 -3.36 -11.83 -46.03
N GLN A 39 -3.10 -11.42 -47.27
CA GLN A 39 -3.29 -12.26 -48.46
C GLN A 39 -2.10 -13.21 -48.73
N ASP A 40 -0.94 -12.95 -48.13
CA ASP A 40 0.21 -13.84 -48.22
C ASP A 40 0.04 -15.02 -47.25
N GLU A 41 -0.29 -16.19 -47.79
CA GLU A 41 -0.51 -17.40 -47.00
C GLU A 41 0.73 -17.89 -46.24
N GLY A 42 1.95 -17.61 -46.75
CA GLY A 42 3.19 -18.00 -46.09
C GLY A 42 3.41 -17.20 -44.81
N VAL A 43 3.29 -15.88 -44.93
CA VAL A 43 3.38 -14.95 -43.79
C VAL A 43 2.27 -15.20 -42.78
N LEU A 44 1.04 -15.46 -43.24
CA LEU A 44 -0.07 -15.75 -42.34
C LEU A 44 0.14 -17.05 -41.54
N ARG A 45 0.66 -18.11 -42.18
CA ARG A 45 0.99 -19.37 -41.49
C ARG A 45 2.07 -19.19 -40.43
N GLU A 46 3.11 -18.40 -40.71
CA GLU A 46 4.15 -18.08 -39.73
C GLU A 46 3.63 -17.26 -38.55
N ILE A 47 2.73 -16.29 -38.79
CA ILE A 47 2.08 -15.51 -37.73
C ILE A 47 1.19 -16.40 -36.86
N GLN A 48 0.38 -17.28 -37.47
CA GLN A 48 -0.51 -18.19 -36.74
C GLN A 48 0.23 -19.25 -35.94
N ALA A 49 1.41 -19.67 -36.40
CA ALA A 49 2.30 -20.58 -35.67
C ALA A 49 3.04 -19.91 -34.50
N ALA A 50 3.07 -18.57 -34.41
CA ALA A 50 3.76 -17.88 -33.35
C ALA A 50 3.04 -18.05 -32.00
N GLY A 51 3.77 -18.51 -30.97
CA GLY A 51 3.19 -18.78 -29.65
C GLY A 51 2.51 -17.57 -28.97
N ARG A 52 2.87 -16.33 -29.34
CA ARG A 52 2.18 -15.11 -28.87
C ARG A 52 0.84 -14.88 -29.56
N TYR A 53 0.75 -15.17 -30.87
CA TYR A 53 -0.52 -15.10 -31.61
C TYR A 53 -1.53 -16.10 -31.02
N VAL A 54 -1.10 -17.34 -30.79
CA VAL A 54 -1.94 -18.38 -30.17
C VAL A 54 -2.47 -17.95 -28.80
N ARG A 55 -1.63 -17.37 -27.94
CA ARG A 55 -2.06 -16.88 -26.62
C ARG A 55 -3.08 -15.74 -26.70
N MET A 56 -2.89 -14.81 -27.63
CA MET A 56 -3.81 -13.67 -27.81
C MET A 56 -5.12 -14.11 -28.47
N GLU A 57 -5.06 -15.03 -29.43
CA GLU A 57 -6.24 -15.66 -30.03
C GLU A 57 -7.07 -16.40 -28.97
N THR A 58 -6.41 -17.15 -28.08
CA THR A 58 -7.07 -17.79 -26.93
C THR A 58 -7.71 -16.75 -26.00
N ALA A 59 -6.99 -15.69 -25.61
CA ALA A 59 -7.50 -14.65 -24.72
C ALA A 59 -8.69 -13.89 -25.33
N VAL A 60 -8.66 -13.60 -26.63
CA VAL A 60 -9.79 -12.94 -27.33
C VAL A 60 -10.99 -13.88 -27.45
N LYS A 61 -10.77 -15.18 -27.71
CA LYS A 61 -11.86 -16.18 -27.68
C LYS A 61 -12.49 -16.27 -26.30
N GLU A 62 -11.69 -16.25 -25.24
CA GLU A 62 -12.18 -16.21 -23.85
C GLU A 62 -12.96 -14.92 -23.56
N GLU A 63 -12.47 -13.75 -23.96
CA GLU A 63 -13.14 -12.44 -23.80
C GLU A 63 -14.49 -12.40 -24.53
N VAL A 64 -14.57 -12.95 -25.75
CA VAL A 64 -15.83 -13.06 -26.52
C VAL A 64 -16.83 -13.98 -25.82
N ILE A 65 -16.36 -15.12 -25.30
CA ILE A 65 -17.21 -16.05 -24.53
C ILE A 65 -17.74 -15.35 -23.27
N PHE A 66 -16.91 -14.57 -22.58
CA PHE A 66 -17.33 -13.79 -21.42
C PHE A 66 -18.36 -12.71 -21.77
N GLU A 67 -18.16 -11.93 -22.82
CA GLU A 67 -19.13 -10.93 -23.28
C GLU A 67 -20.48 -11.57 -23.64
N GLU A 68 -20.45 -12.72 -24.30
CA GLU A 68 -21.67 -13.46 -24.66
C GLU A 68 -22.40 -13.99 -23.42
N ASP A 69 -21.67 -14.58 -22.47
CA ASP A 69 -22.23 -15.07 -21.21
C ASP A 69 -22.80 -13.91 -20.38
N VAL A 70 -22.11 -12.77 -20.30
CA VAL A 70 -22.58 -11.56 -19.61
C VAL A 70 -23.87 -11.05 -20.24
N ARG A 71 -23.93 -10.94 -21.57
CA ARG A 71 -25.14 -10.51 -22.27
C ARG A 71 -26.31 -11.46 -22.02
N LYS A 72 -26.10 -12.78 -22.11
CA LYS A 72 -27.13 -13.79 -21.80
C LYS A 72 -27.63 -13.67 -20.36
N LEU A 73 -26.74 -13.43 -19.40
CA LEU A 73 -27.11 -13.25 -18.00
C LEU A 73 -27.96 -11.98 -17.82
N LEU A 74 -27.54 -10.86 -18.42
CA LEU A 74 -28.28 -9.59 -18.36
C LEU A 74 -29.66 -9.67 -19.04
N ASP A 75 -29.74 -10.31 -20.21
CA ASP A 75 -31.01 -10.54 -20.94
C ASP A 75 -32.01 -11.37 -20.11
N ASN A 76 -31.50 -12.21 -19.19
CA ASN A 76 -32.30 -13.01 -18.25
C ASN A 76 -32.43 -12.35 -16.86
N GLY A 77 -32.06 -11.07 -16.71
CA GLY A 77 -32.19 -10.30 -15.47
C GLY A 77 -31.21 -10.71 -14.35
N VAL A 78 -30.14 -11.43 -14.67
CA VAL A 78 -29.10 -11.84 -13.72
C VAL A 78 -28.00 -10.77 -13.66
N ASN A 79 -28.18 -9.81 -12.75
CA ASN A 79 -27.35 -8.59 -12.69
C ASN A 79 -26.30 -8.61 -11.57
N ASN A 80 -26.30 -9.64 -10.71
CA ASN A 80 -25.39 -9.78 -9.58
C ASN A 80 -25.33 -11.26 -9.10
N LEU A 81 -24.43 -11.56 -8.16
CA LEU A 81 -24.23 -12.91 -7.61
C LEU A 81 -25.48 -13.49 -6.93
N LEU A 82 -26.32 -12.65 -6.33
CA LEU A 82 -27.59 -13.09 -5.76
C LEU A 82 -28.58 -13.52 -6.86
N GLY A 83 -28.63 -12.75 -7.95
CA GLY A 83 -29.35 -13.11 -9.18
C GLY A 83 -28.83 -14.43 -9.77
N TRP A 84 -27.51 -14.62 -9.80
CA TRP A 84 -26.89 -15.89 -10.23
C TRP A 84 -27.32 -17.06 -9.34
N SER A 85 -27.34 -16.87 -8.02
CA SER A 85 -27.77 -17.92 -7.08
C SER A 85 -29.21 -18.37 -7.35
N LYS A 86 -30.10 -17.42 -7.66
CA LYS A 86 -31.54 -17.63 -7.91
C LYS A 86 -31.90 -17.95 -9.36
N ALA A 87 -30.93 -17.86 -10.28
CA ALA A 87 -31.20 -18.04 -11.71
C ALA A 87 -31.76 -19.45 -12.02
N PRO A 88 -32.76 -19.57 -12.92
CA PRO A 88 -33.28 -20.86 -13.36
C PRO A 88 -32.20 -21.76 -13.96
N ALA A 89 -32.34 -23.08 -13.82
CA ALA A 89 -31.39 -24.05 -14.37
C ALA A 89 -31.19 -23.90 -15.90
N ALA A 90 -32.22 -23.49 -16.63
CA ALA A 90 -32.14 -23.20 -18.07
C ALA A 90 -31.23 -22.01 -18.39
N VAL A 91 -31.29 -20.93 -17.58
CA VAL A 91 -30.41 -19.76 -17.71
C VAL A 91 -28.98 -20.14 -17.37
N LYS A 92 -28.79 -20.90 -16.28
CA LYS A 92 -27.47 -21.43 -15.89
C LYS A 92 -26.92 -22.39 -16.93
N ALA A 93 -27.74 -23.14 -17.66
CA ALA A 93 -27.30 -24.06 -18.70
C ALA A 93 -26.67 -23.33 -19.90
N GLY A 94 -27.21 -22.16 -20.27
CA GLY A 94 -26.77 -21.37 -21.43
C GLY A 94 -25.46 -20.58 -21.28
N VAL A 95 -24.87 -20.60 -20.09
CA VAL A 95 -23.58 -19.97 -19.75
C VAL A 95 -22.45 -20.98 -19.93
N HIS A 96 -21.22 -20.56 -20.23
CA HIS A 96 -20.08 -21.47 -20.35
C HIS A 96 -19.56 -21.93 -18.99
N ASN A 97 -19.02 -23.15 -18.95
CA ASN A 97 -18.66 -23.82 -17.69
C ASN A 97 -17.60 -23.05 -16.87
N PHE A 98 -16.65 -22.39 -17.54
CA PHE A 98 -15.64 -21.55 -16.88
C PHE A 98 -16.25 -20.34 -16.14
N THR A 99 -17.21 -19.67 -16.77
CA THR A 99 -17.99 -18.57 -16.17
C THR A 99 -18.84 -19.07 -15.00
N LYS A 100 -19.50 -20.23 -15.13
CA LYS A 100 -20.25 -20.86 -14.03
C LYS A 100 -19.36 -21.17 -12.84
N ASN A 101 -18.20 -21.77 -13.09
CA ASN A 101 -17.26 -22.13 -12.04
C ASN A 101 -16.76 -20.88 -11.29
N SER A 102 -16.48 -19.80 -12.02
CA SER A 102 -16.07 -18.51 -11.44
C SER A 102 -17.18 -17.89 -10.59
N LEU A 103 -18.42 -17.86 -11.09
CA LEU A 103 -19.58 -17.32 -10.36
C LEU A 103 -19.96 -18.20 -9.15
N ASN A 104 -19.83 -19.51 -9.26
CA ASN A 104 -20.05 -20.45 -8.15
C ASN A 104 -18.95 -20.33 -7.09
N ALA A 105 -17.68 -20.20 -7.49
CA ALA A 105 -16.58 -19.97 -6.56
C ALA A 105 -16.77 -18.64 -5.79
N ALA A 106 -17.16 -17.57 -6.49
CA ALA A 106 -17.49 -16.29 -5.86
C ALA A 106 -18.71 -16.38 -4.93
N LEU A 107 -19.73 -17.18 -5.28
CA LEU A 107 -20.91 -17.40 -4.46
C LEU A 107 -20.58 -18.23 -3.20
N GLU A 108 -19.74 -19.26 -3.32
CA GLU A 108 -19.26 -20.05 -2.19
C GLU A 108 -18.37 -19.23 -1.25
N GLU A 109 -17.52 -18.36 -1.79
CA GLU A 109 -16.74 -17.41 -0.98
C GLU A 109 -17.67 -16.42 -0.24
N LEU A 110 -18.69 -15.88 -0.91
CA LEU A 110 -19.71 -15.03 -0.28
C LEU A 110 -20.51 -15.76 0.81
N ARG A 111 -20.86 -17.04 0.57
CA ARG A 111 -21.54 -17.89 1.57
C ARG A 111 -20.66 -18.15 2.78
N ARG A 112 -19.37 -18.41 2.58
CA ARG A 112 -18.41 -18.54 3.68
C ARG A 112 -18.33 -17.26 4.52
N GLN A 113 -18.30 -16.10 3.88
CA GLN A 113 -18.32 -14.79 4.55
C GLN A 113 -19.63 -14.49 5.31
N THR A 114 -20.76 -15.07 4.90
CA THR A 114 -22.08 -14.80 5.51
C THR A 114 -22.44 -15.79 6.63
N THR A 115 -21.76 -16.94 6.73
CA THR A 115 -22.13 -18.04 7.64
C THR A 115 -21.17 -18.20 8.82
N GLU A 116 -19.98 -17.59 8.80
CA GLU A 116 -19.06 -17.62 9.93
C GLU A 116 -19.48 -16.59 10.98
N ALA A 117 -19.89 -17.10 12.15
CA ALA A 117 -20.16 -16.26 13.32
C ALA A 117 -18.90 -15.44 13.66
N PRO A 118 -19.06 -14.19 14.14
CA PRO A 118 -17.93 -13.36 14.53
C PRO A 118 -17.03 -14.09 15.52
N VAL A 119 -15.73 -14.16 15.23
CA VAL A 119 -14.77 -14.84 16.09
C VAL A 119 -14.24 -13.83 17.12
N ILE A 120 -14.47 -14.12 18.40
CA ILE A 120 -13.85 -13.36 19.49
C ILE A 120 -12.40 -13.86 19.62
N LEU A 121 -11.45 -12.94 19.46
CA LEU A 121 -10.03 -13.25 19.50
C LEU A 121 -9.46 -13.01 20.90
N GLU A 122 -9.43 -14.06 21.71
CA GLU A 122 -9.04 -13.99 23.12
C GLU A 122 -7.61 -13.45 23.32
N GLY A 123 -7.50 -12.47 24.23
CA GLY A 123 -6.23 -11.87 24.66
C GLY A 123 -5.55 -10.95 23.63
N LEU A 124 -6.12 -10.73 22.44
CA LEU A 124 -5.57 -9.76 21.48
C LEU A 124 -5.75 -8.32 21.97
N TYR A 125 -6.89 -8.01 22.62
CA TYR A 125 -7.14 -6.69 23.19
C TYR A 125 -6.05 -6.35 24.21
N GLU A 126 -5.87 -7.21 25.21
CA GLU A 126 -4.88 -7.03 26.27
C GLU A 126 -3.45 -6.99 25.73
N SER A 127 -3.13 -7.77 24.70
CA SER A 127 -1.80 -7.75 24.09
C SER A 127 -1.48 -6.40 23.44
N VAL A 128 -2.43 -5.82 22.71
CA VAL A 128 -2.24 -4.51 22.08
C VAL A 128 -2.28 -3.40 23.13
N TYR A 129 -3.23 -3.45 24.06
CA TYR A 129 -3.41 -2.43 25.10
C TYR A 129 -2.20 -2.38 26.05
N ASN A 130 -1.66 -3.53 26.46
CA ASN A 130 -0.52 -3.61 27.37
C ASN A 130 0.84 -3.72 26.66
N ALA A 131 0.92 -3.33 25.38
CA ALA A 131 2.17 -3.38 24.62
C ALA A 131 3.30 -2.63 25.36
N ARG A 132 4.46 -3.30 25.48
CA ARG A 132 5.62 -2.81 26.24
C ARG A 132 6.37 -1.73 25.46
N TRP A 133 6.78 -0.69 26.17
CA TRP A 133 7.57 0.40 25.62
C TRP A 133 9.07 0.18 25.76
N HIS A 134 9.77 0.43 24.66
CA HIS A 134 11.22 0.57 24.62
C HIS A 134 11.57 1.76 23.72
N HIS A 135 12.80 2.24 23.80
CA HIS A 135 13.28 3.29 22.93
C HIS A 135 14.78 3.22 22.70
N VAL A 136 15.23 3.78 21.59
CA VAL A 136 16.63 3.89 21.20
C VAL A 136 17.02 5.36 21.23
N VAL A 137 18.10 5.69 21.91
CA VAL A 137 18.66 7.04 21.99
C VAL A 137 20.04 7.09 21.36
N GLU A 138 20.44 8.26 20.84
CA GLU A 138 21.82 8.51 20.45
C GLU A 138 22.65 8.86 21.68
N VAL A 139 23.82 8.23 21.80
CA VAL A 139 24.77 8.51 22.89
C VAL A 139 25.86 9.50 22.43
N PRO A 140 26.40 10.33 23.35
CA PRO A 140 27.44 11.30 23.03
C PRO A 140 28.75 10.63 22.58
N ASP A 141 29.63 11.40 21.92
CA ASP A 141 30.83 10.90 21.22
C ASP A 141 31.82 10.11 22.09
N ASP A 142 31.90 10.42 23.38
CA ASP A 142 32.74 9.70 24.36
C ASP A 142 32.21 8.29 24.67
N GLU A 143 30.90 8.08 24.60
CA GLU A 143 30.22 6.79 24.78
C GLU A 143 30.04 6.02 23.47
N LYS A 144 30.15 6.68 22.30
CA LYS A 144 30.04 6.01 20.98
C LYS A 144 31.06 4.90 20.77
N THR A 145 32.28 5.06 21.34
CA THR A 145 33.33 4.04 21.25
C THR A 145 33.01 2.75 22.02
N LYS A 146 32.09 2.80 22.99
CA LYS A 146 31.68 1.63 23.80
C LYS A 146 30.51 0.85 23.20
N THR A 147 29.65 1.50 22.41
CA THR A 147 28.38 0.94 21.93
C THR A 147 28.39 0.55 20.45
N GLY A 148 29.52 0.69 19.74
CA GLY A 148 29.71 0.27 18.34
C GLY A 148 28.97 1.14 17.31
N MET A 149 27.66 1.35 17.49
CA MET A 149 26.78 2.14 16.63
C MET A 149 26.49 3.56 17.16
N GLY A 150 26.89 3.88 18.39
CA GLY A 150 26.60 5.18 19.02
C GLY A 150 25.14 5.36 19.41
N MET A 151 24.45 4.26 19.71
CA MET A 151 23.05 4.24 20.12
C MET A 151 22.85 3.24 21.28
N GLU A 152 21.91 3.54 22.16
CA GLU A 152 21.60 2.72 23.34
C GLU A 152 20.10 2.40 23.38
N VAL A 153 19.77 1.16 23.73
CA VAL A 153 18.39 0.72 23.98
C VAL A 153 18.03 0.95 25.45
N ARG A 154 16.86 1.54 25.69
CA ARG A 154 16.33 1.82 27.03
C ARG A 154 14.90 1.30 27.14
N GLU A 155 14.55 0.84 28.33
CA GLU A 155 13.19 0.40 28.66
C GLU A 155 12.29 1.57 29.02
N GLY A 156 10.98 1.37 28.82
CA GLY A 156 9.95 2.34 29.19
C GLY A 156 9.65 3.37 28.12
N LYS A 157 8.61 4.15 28.38
CA LYS A 157 8.08 5.18 27.47
C LYS A 157 8.93 6.46 27.59
N PRO A 158 9.62 6.91 26.53
CA PRO A 158 10.38 8.14 26.58
C PRO A 158 9.48 9.37 26.45
N GLN A 159 10.08 10.55 26.60
CA GLN A 159 9.47 11.80 26.15
C GLN A 159 9.35 11.78 24.62
N SER A 160 8.17 12.12 24.08
CA SER A 160 7.96 12.20 22.64
C SER A 160 8.66 13.43 22.04
N TRP A 161 8.81 13.44 20.71
CA TRP A 161 9.32 14.60 19.98
C TRP A 161 8.45 15.84 20.20
N THR A 162 9.10 17.00 20.14
CA THR A 162 8.46 18.30 20.11
C THR A 162 8.12 18.67 18.67
N TYR A 163 6.98 19.33 18.49
CA TYR A 163 6.51 19.77 17.18
C TYR A 163 6.10 21.23 17.22
N LYS A 164 6.47 21.96 16.18
CA LYS A 164 6.00 23.31 15.91
C LYS A 164 4.91 23.29 14.85
N LYS A 165 3.89 24.14 15.03
CA LYS A 165 2.83 24.29 14.04
C LYS A 165 3.33 25.11 12.85
N VAL A 166 3.21 24.56 11.65
CA VAL A 166 3.58 25.23 10.40
C VAL A 166 2.39 25.16 9.45
N GLY A 167 1.63 26.25 9.35
CA GLY A 167 0.36 26.24 8.63
C GLY A 167 -0.67 25.34 9.33
N ASP A 168 -1.26 24.40 8.58
CA ASP A 168 -2.18 23.39 9.13
C ASP A 168 -1.49 22.07 9.49
N THR A 169 -0.15 22.04 9.44
CA THR A 169 0.63 20.83 9.69
C THR A 169 1.62 21.00 10.83
N LEU A 170 2.35 19.93 11.13
CA LEU A 170 3.33 19.85 12.21
C LEU A 170 4.71 19.56 11.64
N GLU A 171 5.72 20.23 12.15
CA GLU A 171 7.12 19.91 11.86
C GLU A 171 7.85 19.62 13.16
N LYS A 172 8.79 18.68 13.12
CA LYS A 172 9.66 18.39 14.25
C LYS A 172 10.39 19.67 14.66
N ASP A 173 10.44 19.94 15.95
CA ASP A 173 11.10 21.13 16.49
C ASP A 173 12.49 20.77 17.02
N ASP A 174 13.46 20.73 16.10
CA ASP A 174 14.85 20.40 16.41
C ASP A 174 15.56 21.49 17.26
N GLY A 175 14.94 22.65 17.49
CA GLY A 175 15.52 23.78 18.23
C GLY A 175 15.19 23.80 19.72
N VAL A 176 14.25 22.98 20.19
CA VAL A 176 13.80 22.95 21.59
C VAL A 176 14.38 21.72 22.28
N GLY A 177 15.69 21.77 22.58
CA GLY A 177 16.32 20.88 23.55
C GLY A 177 15.83 21.22 24.95
N GLN A 178 14.61 20.80 25.30
CA GLN A 178 14.08 20.95 26.66
C GLN A 178 14.38 19.70 27.47
N SER A 179 15.20 19.93 28.51
CA SER A 179 15.69 18.97 29.50
C SER A 179 16.80 18.08 28.96
N GLY A 180 17.90 17.94 29.70
CA GLY A 180 19.10 17.16 29.34
C GLY A 180 18.90 15.64 29.18
N ALA A 181 17.68 15.18 28.90
CA ALA A 181 17.36 13.81 28.53
C ALA A 181 17.55 13.64 27.02
N ALA A 182 18.33 12.63 26.62
CA ALA A 182 18.53 12.30 25.21
C ALA A 182 17.17 11.99 24.54
N LEU A 183 16.85 12.72 23.46
CA LEU A 183 15.63 12.48 22.69
C LEU A 183 15.67 11.09 22.05
N PRO A 184 14.55 10.36 22.02
CA PRO A 184 14.51 9.08 21.33
C PRO A 184 14.73 9.30 19.82
N ARG A 185 15.59 8.48 19.22
CA ARG A 185 15.68 8.32 17.76
C ARG A 185 14.55 7.40 17.28
N LEU A 186 14.23 6.38 18.07
CA LEU A 186 13.20 5.40 17.78
C LEU A 186 12.46 5.01 19.06
N MET A 187 11.13 4.95 19.01
CA MET A 187 10.30 4.28 20.00
C MET A 187 9.87 2.92 19.47
N VAL A 188 9.73 1.94 20.36
CA VAL A 188 9.29 0.59 20.01
C VAL A 188 8.18 0.16 20.96
N LEU A 189 7.06 -0.27 20.38
CA LEU A 189 5.95 -0.90 21.08
C LEU A 189 5.93 -2.38 20.76
N THR A 190 6.09 -3.24 21.76
CA THR A 190 6.11 -4.70 21.58
C THR A 190 4.82 -5.31 22.13
N SER A 191 4.01 -5.90 21.25
CA SER A 191 2.79 -6.63 21.61
C SER A 191 3.07 -8.14 21.58
N ASP A 192 2.76 -8.87 22.65
CA ASP A 192 3.10 -10.30 22.77
C ASP A 192 2.44 -11.17 21.68
N LYS A 193 1.23 -10.79 21.24
CA LYS A 193 0.48 -11.43 20.16
C LYS A 193 0.55 -10.65 18.84
N GLY A 194 1.39 -9.62 18.73
CA GLY A 194 1.55 -8.80 17.52
C GLY A 194 0.42 -7.78 17.30
N TRP A 195 0.22 -7.39 16.04
CA TRP A 195 -0.63 -6.28 15.60
C TRP A 195 -1.62 -6.73 14.49
N PRO A 196 -2.69 -5.96 14.20
CA PRO A 196 -3.62 -6.29 13.11
C PRO A 196 -2.94 -6.61 11.77
N TYR A 197 -1.88 -5.87 11.45
CA TYR A 197 -1.08 -6.12 10.24
C TYR A 197 -0.45 -7.52 10.19
N SER A 198 0.01 -8.05 11.34
CA SER A 198 0.62 -9.38 11.46
C SER A 198 -0.38 -10.51 11.68
N TRP A 199 -1.62 -10.21 12.07
CA TRP A 199 -2.68 -11.23 12.22
C TRP A 199 -3.26 -11.68 10.88
N ASN A 200 -3.10 -10.85 9.84
CA ASN A 200 -3.51 -11.24 8.50
C ASN A 200 -2.77 -12.52 8.06
N ARG A 201 -3.49 -13.47 7.48
CA ARG A 201 -3.03 -14.83 7.12
C ARG A 201 -1.78 -14.81 6.24
N TRP A 202 -1.58 -13.77 5.43
CA TRP A 202 -0.41 -13.61 4.53
C TRP A 202 0.83 -13.00 5.21
N ASN A 203 0.64 -12.48 6.42
CA ASN A 203 1.64 -11.77 7.22
C ASN A 203 1.90 -12.47 8.56
N SER A 204 1.36 -13.67 8.76
CA SER A 204 1.41 -14.41 10.02
C SER A 204 2.85 -14.67 10.47
N GLY A 205 3.23 -14.04 11.58
CA GLY A 205 4.58 -14.09 12.16
C GLY A 205 5.57 -13.07 11.60
N LEU A 206 5.07 -11.93 11.13
CA LEU A 206 5.82 -10.67 11.14
C LEU A 206 6.04 -10.17 12.59
N THR A 207 7.01 -9.28 12.73
CA THR A 207 7.49 -8.73 14.00
C THR A 207 6.38 -8.28 14.97
N ASN A 208 6.56 -8.65 16.25
CA ASN A 208 5.74 -8.17 17.36
C ASN A 208 6.00 -6.68 17.70
N ASP A 209 7.06 -6.11 17.14
CA ASP A 209 7.51 -4.75 17.36
C ASP A 209 6.90 -3.76 16.36
N CYS A 210 6.33 -2.68 16.89
CA CYS A 210 5.87 -1.50 16.17
C CYS A 210 6.92 -0.38 16.32
N TYR A 211 7.60 -0.06 15.22
CA TYR A 211 8.65 0.95 15.15
C TYR A 211 8.05 2.35 14.95
N VAL A 212 8.21 3.23 15.94
CA VAL A 212 7.66 4.59 15.92
C VAL A 212 8.81 5.57 15.83
N ASN A 213 8.97 6.24 14.68
CA ASN A 213 9.86 7.38 14.52
C ASN A 213 9.07 8.70 14.61
N CYS A 214 9.78 9.82 14.42
CA CYS A 214 9.15 11.15 14.53
C CYS A 214 8.05 11.39 13.49
N GLU A 215 8.12 10.79 12.31
CA GLU A 215 7.09 10.90 11.28
C GLU A 215 5.83 10.11 11.65
N VAL A 216 5.99 8.91 12.23
CA VAL A 216 4.86 8.12 12.76
C VAL A 216 4.19 8.83 13.94
N ASP A 217 4.95 9.38 14.89
CA ASP A 217 4.36 10.13 16.00
C ASP A 217 3.67 11.42 15.54
N ARG A 218 4.22 12.09 14.53
CA ARG A 218 3.58 13.28 13.94
C ARG A 218 2.18 12.97 13.39
N VAL A 219 2.00 11.82 12.72
CA VAL A 219 0.67 11.38 12.26
C VAL A 219 -0.30 11.30 13.43
N TRP A 220 0.12 10.69 14.54
CA TRP A 220 -0.69 10.64 15.75
C TRP A 220 -0.97 12.03 16.31
N GLN A 221 0.01 12.94 16.39
CA GLN A 221 -0.24 14.30 16.88
C GLN A 221 -1.29 15.05 16.03
N ILE A 222 -1.30 14.85 14.71
CA ILE A 222 -2.33 15.42 13.83
C ILE A 222 -3.71 14.84 14.18
N VAL A 223 -3.83 13.51 14.24
CA VAL A 223 -5.09 12.83 14.60
C VAL A 223 -5.57 13.24 16.00
N LYS A 224 -4.67 13.33 16.97
CA LYS A 224 -4.96 13.77 18.34
C LYS A 224 -5.49 15.20 18.38
N ASN A 225 -4.94 16.10 17.58
CA ASN A 225 -5.45 17.47 17.45
C ASN A 225 -6.87 17.49 16.89
N ASP A 226 -7.14 16.64 15.89
CA ASP A 226 -8.48 16.52 15.31
C ASP A 226 -9.49 15.94 16.30
N LEU A 227 -9.13 14.89 17.04
CA LEU A 227 -9.94 14.37 18.14
C LEU A 227 -10.21 15.45 19.19
N THR A 228 -9.19 16.26 19.53
CA THR A 228 -9.34 17.34 20.52
C THR A 228 -10.33 18.40 20.03
N LYS A 229 -10.30 18.78 18.75
CA LYS A 229 -11.29 19.69 18.15
C LYS A 229 -12.68 19.06 18.13
N TRP A 230 -12.79 17.79 17.75
CA TRP A 230 -14.05 17.07 17.64
C TRP A 230 -14.81 17.02 18.98
N PHE A 231 -14.08 16.79 20.08
CA PHE A 231 -14.67 16.73 21.42
C PHE A 231 -14.59 18.05 22.20
N SER A 232 -14.29 19.17 21.54
CA SER A 232 -14.24 20.48 22.20
C SER A 232 -15.65 21.05 22.44
N PRO A 233 -15.98 21.48 23.68
CA PRO A 233 -17.31 22.02 24.00
C PRO A 233 -17.61 23.38 23.33
N ARG A 234 -16.58 24.10 22.86
CA ARG A 234 -16.69 25.47 22.33
C ARG A 234 -17.31 25.58 20.93
N ARG A 235 -17.54 24.48 20.21
CA ARG A 235 -17.88 24.52 18.77
C ARG A 235 -19.32 24.12 18.40
N GLY A 236 -20.24 24.05 19.36
CA GLY A 236 -21.66 23.78 19.08
C GLY A 236 -21.95 22.30 18.76
N LYS A 237 -23.25 21.97 18.60
CA LYS A 237 -23.76 20.58 18.63
C LYS A 237 -23.49 19.75 17.35
N ASN A 238 -22.88 20.30 16.30
CA ASN A 238 -22.71 19.65 14.99
C ASN A 238 -21.23 19.56 14.58
N LEU A 239 -20.38 18.90 15.37
CA LEU A 239 -18.98 18.67 14.99
C LEU A 239 -18.85 17.30 14.32
N THR A 240 -18.63 17.31 13.01
CA THR A 240 -18.12 16.16 12.28
C THR A 240 -16.62 15.99 12.58
N PRO A 241 -16.14 14.74 12.71
CA PRO A 241 -14.71 14.47 12.86
C PRO A 241 -13.95 14.89 11.59
N ASP A 242 -12.75 15.47 11.75
CA ASP A 242 -11.87 15.70 10.60
C ASP A 242 -11.42 14.33 10.06
N LEU A 243 -11.75 14.05 8.80
CA LEU A 243 -11.41 12.79 8.14
C LEU A 243 -10.06 12.90 7.46
N ARG A 244 -9.26 11.83 7.50
CA ARG A 244 -7.85 11.88 7.06
C ARG A 244 -7.49 10.80 6.05
N VAL A 245 -6.57 11.13 5.14
CA VAL A 245 -5.85 10.16 4.31
C VAL A 245 -4.36 10.26 4.59
N LEU A 246 -3.78 9.18 5.09
CA LEU A 246 -2.34 9.00 5.27
C LEU A 246 -1.71 8.40 4.00
N ILE A 247 -0.94 9.21 3.29
CA ILE A 247 -0.29 8.84 2.03
C ILE A 247 1.21 8.75 2.25
N GLY A 248 1.84 7.67 1.80
CA GLY A 248 3.30 7.57 1.77
C GLY A 248 3.79 6.42 0.92
N THR A 249 5.10 6.38 0.69
CA THR A 249 5.76 5.40 -0.17
C THR A 249 5.35 3.95 0.18
N PRO A 250 5.07 3.08 -0.81
CA PRO A 250 4.80 1.67 -0.54
C PRO A 250 5.98 0.98 0.17
N GLY A 251 5.70 0.21 1.23
CA GLY A 251 6.72 -0.58 1.93
C GLY A 251 7.51 0.13 3.03
N ILE A 252 7.25 1.41 3.34
CA ILE A 252 7.92 2.14 4.43
C ILE A 252 7.40 1.80 5.84
N GLY A 253 6.45 0.85 5.95
CA GLY A 253 5.89 0.45 7.23
C GLY A 253 4.66 1.22 7.70
N LYS A 254 3.89 1.90 6.83
CA LYS A 254 2.66 2.61 7.25
C LYS A 254 1.68 1.70 8.02
N SER A 255 1.34 0.54 7.46
CA SER A 255 0.44 -0.44 8.08
C SER A 255 1.05 -1.03 9.36
N MET A 256 2.33 -1.42 9.31
CA MET A 256 3.06 -2.04 10.43
C MET A 256 3.31 -1.07 11.61
N ALA A 257 3.62 0.19 11.31
CA ALA A 257 4.01 1.20 12.29
C ALA A 257 2.89 2.20 12.55
N ALA A 258 2.55 3.04 11.57
CA ALA A 258 1.56 4.10 11.76
C ALA A 258 0.17 3.56 12.10
N GLY A 259 -0.32 2.53 11.40
CA GLY A 259 -1.59 1.88 11.70
C GLY A 259 -1.63 1.29 13.12
N SER A 260 -0.62 0.49 13.46
CA SER A 260 -0.46 -0.09 14.80
C SER A 260 -0.36 0.96 15.91
N TYR A 261 0.43 2.02 15.69
CA TYR A 261 0.60 3.10 16.66
C TYR A 261 -0.67 3.91 16.85
N LEU A 262 -1.39 4.21 15.76
CA LEU A 262 -2.71 4.85 15.81
C LEU A 262 -3.69 4.01 16.61
N LEU A 263 -3.74 2.69 16.37
CA LEU A 263 -4.60 1.80 17.13
C LEU A 263 -4.25 1.83 18.62
N TYR A 264 -2.97 1.64 18.97
CA TYR A 264 -2.52 1.70 20.36
C TYR A 264 -2.97 2.99 21.05
N GLN A 265 -2.75 4.13 20.39
CA GLN A 265 -3.10 5.45 20.92
C GLN A 265 -4.61 5.67 21.04
N LEU A 266 -5.41 5.19 20.09
CA LEU A 266 -6.88 5.29 20.12
C LEU A 266 -7.50 4.42 21.22
N LEU A 267 -6.92 3.25 21.49
CA LEU A 267 -7.33 2.40 22.61
C LEU A 267 -7.07 3.07 23.96
N HIS A 268 -5.99 3.84 24.08
CA HIS A 268 -5.66 4.63 25.28
C HIS A 268 -6.35 6.00 25.34
N TYR A 269 -7.04 6.42 24.27
CA TYR A 269 -7.85 7.62 24.30
C TYR A 269 -9.11 7.40 25.14
N ASP A 270 -9.74 8.47 25.63
CA ASP A 270 -10.91 8.39 26.52
C ASP A 270 -12.04 7.51 25.93
N ALA A 271 -12.30 6.37 26.57
CA ALA A 271 -13.31 5.40 26.14
C ALA A 271 -14.74 5.96 26.13
N LYS A 272 -15.03 7.00 26.94
CA LYS A 272 -16.35 7.62 26.98
C LYS A 272 -16.68 8.42 25.72
N LYS A 273 -15.65 8.83 24.96
CA LYS A 273 -15.80 9.66 23.75
C LYS A 273 -16.13 8.83 22.52
N PHE A 274 -15.46 7.68 22.36
CA PHE A 274 -15.72 6.67 21.35
C PHE A 274 -15.30 5.28 21.88
N PRO A 275 -16.27 4.40 22.22
CA PRO A 275 -15.96 3.08 22.77
C PRO A 275 -15.34 2.07 21.78
N PRO A 276 -15.75 2.00 20.50
CA PRO A 276 -15.17 1.08 19.54
C PRO A 276 -14.11 1.72 18.62
N VAL A 277 -13.10 0.92 18.26
CA VAL A 277 -12.14 1.22 17.17
C VAL A 277 -12.17 0.06 16.17
N ALA A 278 -12.47 0.35 14.90
CA ALA A 278 -12.47 -0.65 13.83
C ALA A 278 -11.20 -0.53 12.99
N TYR A 279 -10.48 -1.64 12.79
CA TYR A 279 -9.31 -1.72 11.94
C TYR A 279 -9.61 -2.60 10.73
N PHE A 280 -9.72 -2.00 9.54
CA PHE A 280 -9.91 -2.71 8.28
C PHE A 280 -8.55 -2.97 7.64
N ILE A 281 -8.29 -4.21 7.24
CA ILE A 281 -7.10 -4.59 6.48
C ILE A 281 -7.37 -5.79 5.58
N ALA A 282 -7.09 -5.62 4.29
CA ALA A 282 -7.40 -6.64 3.28
C ALA A 282 -8.88 -7.07 3.34
N ASP A 283 -9.14 -8.35 3.56
CA ASP A 283 -10.47 -8.94 3.69
C ASP A 283 -10.94 -9.08 5.14
N ARG A 284 -10.21 -8.52 6.11
CA ARG A 284 -10.48 -8.67 7.54
C ARG A 284 -10.75 -7.33 8.21
N THR A 285 -11.65 -7.34 9.18
CA THR A 285 -11.87 -6.22 10.08
C THR A 285 -11.80 -6.67 11.51
N PHE A 286 -11.00 -5.97 12.31
CA PHE A 286 -10.89 -6.18 13.75
C PHE A 286 -11.62 -5.04 14.47
N LEU A 287 -12.70 -5.36 15.17
CA LEU A 287 -13.43 -4.42 16.01
C LEU A 287 -12.94 -4.55 17.45
N PHE A 288 -12.30 -3.50 17.95
CA PHE A 288 -11.86 -3.39 19.33
C PHE A 288 -12.94 -2.69 20.15
N ASP A 289 -13.55 -3.39 21.09
CA ASP A 289 -14.48 -2.80 22.06
C ASP A 289 -13.72 -2.46 23.34
N LYS A 290 -13.58 -1.17 23.64
CA LYS A 290 -12.85 -0.69 24.83
C LYS A 290 -13.63 -0.86 26.14
N THR A 291 -14.95 -1.04 26.06
CA THR A 291 -15.82 -1.25 27.22
C THR A 291 -15.81 -2.71 27.64
N ALA A 292 -15.93 -3.61 26.66
CA ALA A 292 -15.88 -5.05 26.88
C ALA A 292 -14.44 -5.59 26.93
N GLN A 293 -13.44 -4.81 26.48
CA GLN A 293 -12.04 -5.23 26.31
C GLN A 293 -11.91 -6.47 25.42
N THR A 294 -12.64 -6.48 24.30
CA THR A 294 -12.67 -7.60 23.35
C THR A 294 -12.22 -7.16 21.95
N VAL A 295 -11.74 -8.14 21.19
CA VAL A 295 -11.51 -8.01 19.74
C VAL A 295 -12.40 -9.00 19.02
N THR A 296 -13.21 -8.49 18.10
CA THR A 296 -14.04 -9.32 17.23
C THR A 296 -13.55 -9.23 15.80
N GLU A 297 -13.32 -10.38 15.18
CA GLU A 297 -12.95 -10.48 13.78
C GLU A 297 -14.17 -10.68 12.88
N TYR A 298 -14.20 -9.90 11.80
CA TYR A 298 -15.15 -10.02 10.71
C TYR A 298 -14.41 -10.28 9.40
N VAL A 299 -14.86 -11.28 8.66
CA VAL A 299 -14.33 -11.63 7.34
C VAL A 299 -15.26 -11.03 6.27
N GLY A 300 -14.66 -10.32 5.31
CA GLY A 300 -15.35 -9.56 4.28
C GLY A 300 -15.68 -8.13 4.71
N GLU A 301 -15.56 -7.18 3.78
CA GLU A 301 -15.87 -5.77 4.05
C GLU A 301 -17.35 -5.57 4.39
N SER A 302 -18.25 -6.26 3.68
CA SER A 302 -19.71 -6.12 3.86
C SER A 302 -20.18 -6.45 5.28
N SER A 303 -19.67 -7.53 5.88
CA SER A 303 -20.08 -7.96 7.21
C SER A 303 -19.65 -6.94 8.27
N ALA A 304 -18.43 -6.42 8.17
CA ALA A 304 -17.91 -5.38 9.04
C ALA A 304 -18.67 -4.05 8.87
N LEU A 305 -18.99 -3.67 7.63
CA LEU A 305 -19.76 -2.46 7.33
C LEU A 305 -21.14 -2.48 7.97
N ASP A 306 -21.86 -3.60 7.92
CA ASP A 306 -23.18 -3.73 8.52
C ASP A 306 -23.15 -3.56 10.04
N VAL A 307 -22.09 -4.07 10.69
CA VAL A 307 -21.89 -3.89 12.14
C VAL A 307 -21.59 -2.44 12.49
N VAL A 308 -20.69 -1.78 11.77
CA VAL A 308 -20.35 -0.36 12.00
C VAL A 308 -21.58 0.53 11.77
N LYS A 309 -22.36 0.27 10.70
CA LYS A 309 -23.64 0.96 10.45
C LYS A 309 -24.65 0.72 11.57
N GLY A 310 -24.81 -0.52 12.02
CA GLY A 310 -25.70 -0.87 13.12
C GLY A 310 -25.32 -0.21 14.45
N LEU A 311 -24.02 -0.01 14.71
CA LEU A 311 -23.53 0.76 15.86
C LEU A 311 -23.83 2.26 15.70
N SER A 312 -23.54 2.81 14.52
CA SER A 312 -23.84 4.21 14.18
C SER A 312 -25.33 4.54 14.32
N HIS A 313 -26.23 3.70 13.79
CA HIS A 313 -27.69 3.87 13.93
C HIS A 313 -28.18 3.86 15.38
N ARG A 314 -27.45 3.18 16.28
CA ARG A 314 -27.71 3.19 17.73
C ARG A 314 -27.08 4.39 18.45
N GLY A 315 -26.47 5.33 17.71
CA GLY A 315 -25.81 6.52 18.24
C GLY A 315 -24.42 6.26 18.82
N VAL A 316 -23.84 5.07 18.59
CA VAL A 316 -22.49 4.76 19.05
C VAL A 316 -21.48 5.44 18.14
N ARG A 317 -20.68 6.34 18.71
CA ARG A 317 -19.53 6.96 18.05
C ARG A 317 -18.34 6.01 18.10
N GLY A 318 -17.54 5.99 17.04
CA GLY A 318 -16.35 5.15 16.94
C GLY A 318 -15.25 5.79 16.11
N PHE A 319 -14.16 5.05 15.90
CA PHE A 319 -13.07 5.47 15.02
C PHE A 319 -12.65 4.33 14.09
N ILE A 320 -12.38 4.64 12.81
CA ILE A 320 -11.98 3.67 11.79
C ILE A 320 -10.53 3.93 11.36
N ILE A 321 -9.71 2.89 11.39
CA ILE A 321 -8.44 2.83 10.66
C ILE A 321 -8.69 1.93 9.44
N TYR A 322 -8.59 2.50 8.24
CA TYR A 322 -8.82 1.76 7.00
C TYR A 322 -7.50 1.59 6.24
N ASP A 323 -6.93 0.39 6.32
CA ASP A 323 -5.63 0.04 5.74
C ASP A 323 -5.81 -0.57 4.35
N VAL A 324 -5.51 0.21 3.31
CA VAL A 324 -5.67 -0.22 1.93
C VAL A 324 -4.58 -1.21 1.56
N ALA A 325 -4.91 -2.50 1.66
CA ALA A 325 -3.99 -3.59 1.34
C ALA A 325 -3.90 -3.89 -0.17
N THR A 326 -5.00 -3.71 -0.91
CA THR A 326 -5.09 -4.03 -2.35
C THR A 326 -5.20 -2.77 -3.18
N ASN A 327 -4.46 -2.71 -4.29
CA ASN A 327 -4.52 -1.58 -5.21
C ASN A 327 -5.91 -1.47 -5.86
N GLY A 328 -6.42 -0.25 -5.98
CA GLY A 328 -7.74 0.07 -6.53
C GLY A 328 -8.90 -0.10 -5.55
N CYS A 329 -8.65 -0.47 -4.29
CA CYS A 329 -9.68 -0.73 -3.29
C CYS A 329 -9.83 0.46 -2.34
N GLN A 330 -10.43 1.55 -2.82
CA GLN A 330 -10.82 2.66 -1.94
C GLN A 330 -11.95 2.27 -0.98
N PRO A 331 -12.13 3.00 0.13
CA PRO A 331 -13.25 2.73 1.04
C PRO A 331 -14.60 2.88 0.34
N SER A 332 -15.59 2.11 0.81
CA SER A 332 -16.99 2.29 0.40
C SER A 332 -17.47 3.74 0.62
N SER A 333 -18.28 4.27 -0.30
CA SER A 333 -18.85 5.64 -0.21
C SER A 333 -19.71 5.86 1.04
N GLY A 334 -20.22 4.78 1.65
CA GLY A 334 -20.96 4.85 2.91
C GLY A 334 -20.09 4.99 4.17
N LEU A 335 -18.77 5.07 4.03
CA LEU A 335 -17.83 5.28 5.12
C LEU A 335 -17.27 6.71 5.14
N PRO A 336 -17.01 7.28 6.33
CA PRO A 336 -17.38 6.74 7.63
C PRO A 336 -18.89 6.87 7.89
N CYS A 337 -19.41 6.03 8.78
CA CYS A 337 -20.78 6.18 9.25
C CYS A 337 -20.94 7.45 10.11
N GLU A 338 -22.17 7.92 10.27
CA GLU A 338 -22.45 9.14 11.04
C GLU A 338 -21.91 9.01 12.47
N GLY A 339 -21.17 10.02 12.92
CA GLY A 339 -20.54 10.07 14.23
C GLY A 339 -19.26 9.25 14.38
N TRP A 340 -18.69 8.72 13.29
CA TRP A 340 -17.42 8.00 13.30
C TRP A 340 -16.29 8.83 12.69
N GLY A 341 -15.15 8.87 13.37
CA GLY A 341 -13.90 9.39 12.78
C GLY A 341 -13.24 8.33 11.91
N MET A 342 -12.42 8.73 10.94
CA MET A 342 -11.75 7.78 10.05
C MET A 342 -10.43 8.31 9.50
N ILE A 343 -9.45 7.41 9.43
CA ILE A 343 -8.19 7.60 8.71
C ILE A 343 -7.97 6.47 7.71
N VAL A 344 -7.70 6.82 6.46
CA VAL A 344 -7.33 5.88 5.40
C VAL A 344 -5.82 5.82 5.28
N VAL A 345 -5.23 4.65 5.49
CA VAL A 345 -3.79 4.39 5.33
C VAL A 345 -3.57 3.80 3.95
N THR A 346 -2.85 4.51 3.07
CA THR A 346 -2.79 4.12 1.66
C THR A 346 -1.48 4.47 0.96
N SER A 347 -1.22 3.74 -0.12
CA SER A 347 -0.18 4.10 -1.08
C SER A 347 -0.56 5.35 -1.88
N PRO A 348 0.37 5.95 -2.64
CA PRO A 348 0.11 7.18 -3.41
C PRO A 348 -0.85 7.00 -4.59
N ASN A 349 -1.26 5.77 -4.90
CA ASN A 349 -2.18 5.47 -5.99
C ASN A 349 -3.54 6.13 -5.74
N SER A 350 -3.92 7.07 -6.62
CA SER A 350 -5.18 7.82 -6.55
C SER A 350 -6.40 6.91 -6.50
N ASN A 351 -6.38 5.78 -7.23
CA ASN A 351 -7.46 4.81 -7.26
C ASN A 351 -7.76 4.18 -5.89
N ASN A 352 -6.86 4.33 -4.91
CA ASN A 352 -7.05 3.79 -3.57
C ASN A 352 -7.82 4.72 -2.62
N TYR A 353 -8.04 5.99 -2.96
CA TYR A 353 -8.66 6.93 -2.02
C TYR A 353 -9.27 8.19 -2.63
N GLU A 354 -8.92 8.56 -3.86
CA GLU A 354 -9.16 9.93 -4.35
C GLU A 354 -10.64 10.28 -4.47
N SER A 355 -11.48 9.37 -4.96
CA SER A 355 -12.92 9.62 -5.06
C SER A 355 -13.53 9.77 -3.67
N TRP A 356 -13.21 8.84 -2.77
CA TRP A 356 -13.66 8.89 -1.37
C TRP A 356 -13.22 10.19 -0.69
N ALA A 357 -11.94 10.53 -0.80
CA ALA A 357 -11.37 11.71 -0.15
C ALA A 357 -11.96 13.03 -0.67
N LYS A 358 -12.35 13.09 -1.95
CA LYS A 358 -13.06 14.25 -2.52
C LYS A 358 -14.49 14.33 -1.99
N GLU A 359 -15.20 13.21 -1.94
CA GLU A 359 -16.59 13.14 -1.47
C GLU A 359 -16.73 13.56 -0.01
N VAL A 360 -15.81 13.12 0.85
CA VAL A 360 -15.85 13.41 2.29
C VAL A 360 -14.93 14.55 2.73
N GLU A 361 -14.36 15.29 1.77
CA GLU A 361 -13.39 16.38 1.99
C GLU A 361 -12.23 16.01 2.93
N ALA A 362 -11.70 14.80 2.80
CA ALA A 362 -10.69 14.28 3.71
C ALA A 362 -9.35 15.03 3.59
N GLY A 363 -8.82 15.46 4.74
CA GLY A 363 -7.52 16.11 4.85
C GLY A 363 -6.36 15.14 4.63
N ARG A 364 -5.37 15.53 3.83
CA ARG A 364 -4.20 14.70 3.53
C ARG A 364 -3.12 14.83 4.60
N ILE A 365 -2.47 13.71 4.92
CA ILE A 365 -1.25 13.64 5.72
C ILE A 365 -0.21 12.91 4.87
N ILE A 366 0.92 13.55 4.59
CA ILE A 366 1.99 12.93 3.80
C ILE A 366 3.08 12.45 4.73
N ILE A 367 3.31 11.14 4.81
CA ILE A 367 4.36 10.54 5.64
C ILE A 367 5.61 10.26 4.79
N ASN A 368 6.74 10.80 5.24
CA ASN A 368 8.02 10.59 4.59
C ASN A 368 8.56 9.18 4.87
N CYS A 369 9.51 8.74 4.04
CA CYS A 369 10.34 7.58 4.37
C CYS A 369 11.11 7.83 5.69
N PRO A 370 11.41 6.78 6.47
CA PRO A 370 12.32 6.88 7.61
C PRO A 370 13.67 7.45 7.19
N GLU A 371 14.38 8.09 8.11
CA GLU A 371 15.76 8.50 7.88
C GLU A 371 16.71 7.30 8.01
N GLU A 372 17.93 7.43 7.46
CA GLU A 372 18.99 6.44 7.64
C GLU A 372 19.26 6.16 9.13
N SER A 373 19.28 7.21 9.94
CA SER A 373 19.43 7.14 11.39
C SER A 373 18.27 6.39 12.09
N ASP A 374 17.04 6.50 11.58
CA ASP A 374 15.90 5.72 12.07
C ASP A 374 16.11 4.23 11.80
N VAL A 375 16.57 3.88 10.59
CA VAL A 375 16.88 2.48 10.23
C VAL A 375 18.03 1.95 11.08
N LYS A 376 19.06 2.77 11.32
CA LYS A 376 20.16 2.42 12.22
C LYS A 376 19.65 2.07 13.62
N ALA A 377 18.74 2.88 14.17
CA ALA A 377 18.11 2.59 15.45
C ALA A 377 17.29 1.29 15.42
N MET A 378 16.58 1.00 14.31
CA MET A 378 15.87 -0.29 14.14
C MET A 378 16.85 -1.47 14.11
N CYS A 379 18.01 -1.32 13.47
CA CYS A 379 19.07 -2.33 13.45
C CYS A 379 19.60 -2.62 14.86
N VAL A 380 19.85 -1.58 15.66
CA VAL A 380 20.28 -1.70 17.06
C VAL A 380 19.22 -2.45 17.88
N TRP A 381 17.94 -2.07 17.75
CA TRP A 381 16.85 -2.75 18.45
C TRP A 381 16.75 -4.23 18.07
N ARG A 382 16.75 -4.56 16.78
CA ARG A 382 16.59 -5.94 16.29
C ARG A 382 17.71 -6.87 16.77
N ARG A 383 18.91 -6.33 17.00
CA ARG A 383 20.04 -7.09 17.54
C ARG A 383 19.97 -7.24 19.05
N HIS A 384 19.49 -6.22 19.76
CA HIS A 384 19.22 -6.29 21.19
C HIS A 384 18.09 -7.28 21.53
N ASN A 385 17.05 -7.33 20.69
CA ASN A 385 15.91 -8.23 20.86
C ASN A 385 15.73 -9.15 19.64
N PRO A 386 16.60 -10.15 19.46
CA PRO A 386 16.51 -11.07 18.34
C PRO A 386 15.21 -11.87 18.44
N GLN A 387 14.32 -11.69 17.47
CA GLN A 387 13.10 -12.49 17.41
C GLN A 387 13.43 -13.95 17.10
N PRO A 388 12.69 -14.92 17.66
CA PRO A 388 12.92 -16.33 17.38
C PRO A 388 12.83 -16.54 15.86
N ALA A 389 13.95 -16.94 15.27
CA ALA A 389 14.06 -17.17 13.84
C ALA A 389 13.01 -18.21 13.42
N LYS A 390 12.12 -17.85 12.50
CA LYS A 390 11.47 -18.86 11.67
C LYS A 390 12.55 -19.44 10.75
N GLU A 391 12.50 -20.75 10.53
CA GLU A 391 13.36 -21.59 9.70
C GLU A 391 13.40 -21.15 8.21
N GLN A 392 13.88 -19.93 7.94
CA GLN A 392 14.24 -19.40 6.62
C GLN A 392 15.54 -18.58 6.71
N ALA A 393 16.32 -18.78 7.77
CA ALA A 393 17.68 -18.29 7.87
C ALA A 393 18.62 -19.33 7.24
N GLU A 394 18.66 -19.39 5.91
CA GLU A 394 19.79 -20.00 5.22
C GLU A 394 20.26 -19.08 4.08
N GLU A 395 21.58 -18.85 4.08
CA GLU A 395 22.40 -18.04 3.17
C GLU A 395 22.39 -16.50 3.34
N GLU A 396 22.70 -16.02 4.55
CA GLU A 396 23.77 -15.02 4.63
C GLU A 396 25.07 -15.82 4.80
N THR A 397 25.92 -15.85 3.76
CA THR A 397 27.24 -16.50 3.85
C THR A 397 27.96 -15.90 5.05
N GLU A 398 28.46 -16.77 5.93
CA GLU A 398 29.12 -16.48 7.21
C GLU A 398 30.35 -15.53 7.11
N GLU A 399 30.65 -14.98 5.93
CA GLU A 399 31.77 -14.06 5.68
C GLU A 399 31.46 -12.54 5.81
N GLU A 400 30.20 -12.08 5.91
CA GLU A 400 29.89 -10.63 5.91
C GLU A 400 29.48 -10.00 7.26
N VAL A 401 29.29 -10.75 8.36
CA VAL A 401 28.81 -10.17 9.63
C VAL A 401 29.44 -10.81 10.88
N GLU A 402 30.72 -10.52 11.15
CA GLU A 402 31.36 -10.89 12.43
C GLU A 402 31.01 -9.90 13.57
N ASP A 403 30.72 -8.63 13.27
CA ASP A 403 30.43 -7.59 14.28
C ASP A 403 29.25 -6.65 13.91
N GLU A 404 28.87 -5.76 14.84
CA GLU A 404 27.80 -4.78 14.64
C GLU A 404 28.06 -3.85 13.43
N ALA A 405 29.33 -3.48 13.21
CA ALA A 405 29.72 -2.60 12.13
C ALA A 405 29.55 -3.26 10.75
N GLY A 406 29.74 -4.57 10.64
CA GLY A 406 29.46 -5.35 9.43
C GLY A 406 27.98 -5.33 9.06
N TYR A 407 27.09 -5.58 10.04
CA TYR A 407 25.64 -5.57 9.81
C TYR A 407 25.14 -4.20 9.32
N TRP A 408 25.59 -3.11 9.96
CA TRP A 408 25.23 -1.77 9.53
C TRP A 408 25.74 -1.45 8.12
N ARG A 409 26.98 -1.81 7.79
CA ARG A 409 27.54 -1.61 6.44
C ARG A 409 26.69 -2.27 5.34
N VAL A 410 26.17 -3.47 5.61
CA VAL A 410 25.24 -4.15 4.68
C VAL A 410 23.94 -3.36 4.54
N MET A 411 23.35 -2.89 5.64
CA MET A 411 22.12 -2.09 5.61
C MET A 411 22.31 -0.75 4.91
N GLU A 412 23.40 -0.04 5.19
CA GLU A 412 23.79 1.23 4.55
C GLU A 412 23.92 1.06 3.04
N ARG A 413 24.58 0.00 2.55
CA ARG A 413 24.65 -0.32 1.11
C ARG A 413 23.26 -0.52 0.51
N ARG A 414 22.37 -1.24 1.20
CA ARG A 414 21.00 -1.48 0.73
C ARG A 414 20.19 -0.18 0.71
N ILE A 415 20.29 0.65 1.74
CA ILE A 415 19.65 1.99 1.84
C ILE A 415 20.11 2.89 0.68
N ASN A 416 21.41 2.95 0.41
CA ASN A 416 21.97 3.75 -0.68
C ASN A 416 21.46 3.30 -2.08
N THR A 417 21.01 2.06 -2.20
CA THR A 417 20.54 1.49 -3.47
C THR A 417 19.02 1.63 -3.64
N VAL A 418 18.24 1.25 -2.62
CA VAL A 418 16.78 1.14 -2.69
C VAL A 418 16.03 1.99 -1.66
N GLU A 419 16.73 2.93 -1.01
CA GLU A 419 16.23 3.80 0.07
C GLU A 419 15.85 3.05 1.36
N PRO A 420 15.54 3.76 2.45
CA PRO A 420 15.07 3.14 3.71
C PRO A 420 13.62 2.61 3.60
N ILE A 421 13.33 1.79 2.58
CA ILE A 421 12.05 1.08 2.43
C ILE A 421 12.10 -0.22 3.22
N LEU A 422 11.57 -0.17 4.44
CA LEU A 422 11.64 -1.23 5.45
C LEU A 422 11.28 -2.64 4.93
N ARG A 423 10.29 -2.75 4.03
CA ARG A 423 9.87 -4.03 3.43
C ARG A 423 11.00 -4.78 2.73
N PHE A 424 11.99 -4.07 2.20
CA PHE A 424 13.02 -4.63 1.31
C PHE A 424 14.41 -4.66 1.93
N ILE A 425 14.75 -3.72 2.81
CA ILE A 425 16.15 -3.54 3.25
C ILE A 425 16.65 -4.61 4.22
N PHE A 426 15.78 -5.15 5.08
CA PHE A 426 16.22 -6.06 6.13
C PHE A 426 16.48 -7.49 5.65
N GLU A 427 15.72 -7.99 4.68
CA GLU A 427 15.82 -9.37 4.18
C GLU A 427 16.56 -9.40 2.84
N ARG A 428 17.66 -10.18 2.75
CA ARG A 428 18.51 -10.25 1.56
C ARG A 428 17.73 -10.62 0.29
N GLN A 429 16.83 -11.59 0.38
CA GLN A 429 16.04 -12.05 -0.78
C GLN A 429 15.05 -10.97 -1.25
N ARG A 430 14.38 -10.28 -0.31
CA ARG A 430 13.48 -9.16 -0.65
C ARG A 430 14.24 -7.97 -1.24
N TYR A 431 15.44 -7.68 -0.73
CA TYR A 431 16.33 -6.68 -1.31
C TYR A 431 16.69 -7.03 -2.76
N LYS A 432 17.17 -8.26 -3.01
CA LYS A 432 17.52 -8.72 -4.37
C LYS A 432 16.31 -8.66 -5.32
N ALA A 433 15.15 -9.13 -4.86
CA ALA A 433 13.92 -9.07 -5.65
C ALA A 433 13.55 -7.61 -5.99
N ARG A 434 13.64 -6.69 -5.03
CA ARG A 434 13.40 -5.27 -5.26
C ARG A 434 14.38 -4.65 -6.25
N LEU A 435 15.66 -5.00 -6.16
CA LEU A 435 16.68 -4.53 -7.10
C LEU A 435 16.33 -4.97 -8.53
N ASN A 436 16.01 -6.25 -8.71
CA ASN A 436 15.60 -6.81 -10.01
C ASN A 436 14.32 -6.14 -10.54
N GLU A 437 13.36 -5.86 -9.67
CA GLU A 437 12.15 -5.10 -10.03
C GLU A 437 12.47 -3.70 -10.53
N CYS A 438 13.40 -3.00 -9.89
CA CYS A 438 13.80 -1.64 -10.28
C CYS A 438 14.55 -1.67 -11.61
N VAL A 439 15.54 -2.56 -11.78
CA VAL A 439 16.26 -2.77 -13.05
C VAL A 439 15.27 -3.12 -14.17
N GLY A 440 14.35 -4.05 -13.92
CA GLY A 440 13.31 -4.41 -14.88
C GLY A 440 12.37 -3.23 -15.21
N ALA A 441 12.10 -2.34 -14.25
CA ALA A 441 11.31 -1.14 -14.49
C ALA A 441 12.06 -0.11 -15.34
N VAL A 442 13.37 0.09 -15.12
CA VAL A 442 14.22 0.95 -15.96
C VAL A 442 14.27 0.41 -17.39
N ASN A 443 14.53 -0.88 -17.56
CA ASN A 443 14.59 -1.53 -18.88
C ASN A 443 13.25 -1.54 -19.64
N ALA A 444 12.13 -1.30 -18.93
CA ALA A 444 10.80 -1.22 -19.52
C ALA A 444 10.38 0.23 -19.86
N ILE A 445 11.28 1.20 -19.70
CA ILE A 445 11.07 2.58 -20.15
C ILE A 445 11.19 2.58 -21.68
N THR A 446 10.15 3.09 -22.33
CA THR A 446 10.06 3.23 -23.78
C THR A 446 9.93 4.71 -24.12
N VAL A 447 10.22 5.09 -25.37
CA VAL A 447 9.96 6.43 -25.92
C VAL A 447 8.58 6.97 -25.53
N SER A 448 7.52 6.16 -25.65
CA SER A 448 6.13 6.56 -25.31
C SER A 448 5.89 6.88 -23.82
N LYS A 449 6.83 6.53 -22.94
CA LYS A 449 6.78 6.83 -21.51
C LYS A 449 7.74 7.93 -21.09
N THR A 450 8.54 8.47 -22.01
CA THR A 450 9.55 9.49 -21.71
C THR A 450 8.94 10.73 -21.06
N GLU A 451 7.78 11.20 -21.53
CA GLU A 451 7.08 12.35 -20.94
C GLU A 451 6.74 12.16 -19.45
N TYR A 452 6.42 10.93 -19.03
CA TYR A 452 6.10 10.63 -17.64
C TYR A 452 7.32 10.64 -16.72
N TYR A 453 8.48 10.21 -17.22
CA TYR A 453 9.74 10.22 -16.46
C TYR A 453 10.56 11.51 -16.65
N ALA A 454 10.33 12.28 -17.71
CA ALA A 454 10.98 13.57 -17.98
C ALA A 454 10.52 14.67 -17.00
N CYS A 455 9.38 14.48 -16.33
CA CYS A 455 8.86 15.37 -15.30
C CYS A 455 9.38 15.08 -13.88
N ILE A 456 10.35 14.17 -13.73
CA ILE A 456 11.02 13.93 -12.45
C ILE A 456 11.56 15.27 -11.90
N GLY A 457 11.08 15.68 -10.72
CA GLY A 457 11.51 16.92 -10.05
C GLY A 457 10.71 18.20 -10.37
N ASN A 458 9.78 18.18 -11.35
CA ASN A 458 9.08 19.40 -11.79
C ASN A 458 7.87 19.82 -10.93
N GLY A 459 7.66 19.21 -9.77
CA GLY A 459 6.63 19.66 -8.84
C GLY A 459 5.18 19.42 -9.29
N THR A 460 4.92 18.70 -10.38
CA THR A 460 3.58 18.28 -10.81
C THR A 460 3.18 16.97 -10.11
N SER A 461 1.92 16.83 -9.71
CA SER A 461 1.42 15.59 -9.10
C SER A 461 1.31 14.53 -10.18
N TRP A 462 2.01 13.42 -10.05
CA TRP A 462 1.92 12.33 -11.01
C TRP A 462 0.57 11.65 -10.87
N ASP A 463 -0.10 11.40 -11.98
CA ASP A 463 -1.12 10.35 -12.01
C ASP A 463 -0.39 9.01 -11.78
N GLY A 464 -0.70 8.33 -10.68
CA GLY A 464 0.01 7.14 -10.21
C GLY A 464 -0.11 5.92 -11.14
N SER A 465 -0.83 6.05 -12.26
CA SER A 465 -1.04 5.03 -13.27
C SER A 465 0.16 4.86 -14.23
N SER A 466 0.91 5.93 -14.49
CA SER A 466 1.86 5.97 -15.62
C SER A 466 3.30 5.65 -15.23
N VAL A 467 3.68 5.90 -13.97
CA VAL A 467 5.04 5.65 -13.50
C VAL A 467 5.11 4.57 -12.43
N SER A 468 6.10 3.70 -12.58
CA SER A 468 6.34 2.60 -11.69
C SER A 468 6.74 3.07 -10.29
N HIS A 469 5.94 2.71 -9.28
CA HIS A 469 6.29 2.82 -7.85
C HIS A 469 7.56 2.03 -7.47
N LYS A 470 8.16 1.32 -8.42
CA LYS A 470 9.48 0.71 -8.30
C LYS A 470 10.60 1.75 -8.35
N LEU A 471 10.41 2.82 -9.13
CA LEU A 471 11.43 3.84 -9.41
C LEU A 471 11.22 5.16 -8.68
N VAL A 472 10.10 5.33 -7.97
CA VAL A 472 9.79 6.56 -7.26
C VAL A 472 9.36 6.34 -5.82
N LYS A 473 9.60 7.37 -5.00
CA LYS A 473 9.13 7.52 -3.63
C LYS A 473 8.34 8.82 -3.47
N VAL A 474 7.47 8.86 -2.47
CA VAL A 474 6.77 10.08 -2.08
C VAL A 474 7.58 10.82 -1.04
N VAL A 475 7.76 12.12 -1.28
CA VAL A 475 8.25 13.08 -0.30
C VAL A 475 7.18 14.13 -0.05
N ARG A 476 7.09 14.56 1.21
CA ARG A 476 6.26 15.67 1.65
C ARG A 476 6.88 16.97 1.16
N VAL A 477 6.12 17.76 0.41
CA VAL A 477 6.47 19.14 0.06
C VAL A 477 5.38 20.11 0.48
N ARG A 478 5.77 21.37 0.63
CA ARG A 478 4.85 22.47 0.90
C ARG A 478 4.59 23.22 -0.40
N ARG A 479 3.33 23.28 -0.83
CA ARG A 479 2.90 24.17 -1.92
C ARG A 479 2.29 25.45 -1.36
N VAL A 480 2.18 26.47 -2.21
CA VAL A 480 1.53 27.74 -1.88
C VAL A 480 0.11 27.44 -1.37
N GLY A 481 -0.18 27.75 -0.10
CA GLY A 481 -1.49 27.45 0.51
C GLY A 481 -1.47 26.74 1.88
N ARG A 482 -0.32 26.54 2.52
CA ARG A 482 -0.19 25.98 3.90
C ARG A 482 -0.61 24.52 4.08
N THR A 483 -0.79 23.76 3.00
CA THR A 483 -1.15 22.33 3.01
C THR A 483 -0.01 21.45 2.50
N GLU A 484 0.11 20.25 3.06
CA GLU A 484 1.06 19.22 2.60
C GLU A 484 0.62 18.65 1.24
N SER A 485 1.56 18.52 0.32
CA SER A 485 1.35 17.85 -0.97
C SER A 485 2.36 16.72 -1.16
N PRO A 486 1.96 15.57 -1.73
CA PRO A 486 2.91 14.55 -2.12
C PRO A 486 3.66 14.99 -3.37
N LEU A 487 4.97 14.80 -3.38
CA LEU A 487 5.81 14.89 -4.57
C LEU A 487 6.45 13.53 -4.81
N ASN A 488 6.33 13.02 -6.03
CA ASN A 488 7.09 11.84 -6.43
C ASN A 488 8.50 12.29 -6.83
N VAL A 489 9.50 11.66 -6.23
CA VAL A 489 10.91 11.82 -6.56
C VAL A 489 11.51 10.46 -6.87
N PRO A 490 12.66 10.37 -7.56
CA PRO A 490 13.33 9.11 -7.79
C PRO A 490 13.56 8.37 -6.49
N ILE A 491 13.54 7.04 -6.56
CA ILE A 491 13.77 6.20 -5.40
C ILE A 491 15.16 6.52 -4.85
N SER A 492 16.24 6.31 -5.60
CA SER A 492 17.60 6.61 -5.18
C SER A 492 18.38 7.36 -6.27
N PRO A 493 19.49 8.04 -5.92
CA PRO A 493 20.37 8.67 -6.90
C PRO A 493 20.95 7.70 -7.93
N HIS A 494 21.09 6.41 -7.57
CA HIS A 494 21.49 5.37 -8.50
C HIS A 494 20.44 5.16 -9.60
N PHE A 495 19.18 4.90 -9.21
CA PHE A 495 18.11 4.68 -10.18
C PHE A 495 17.68 5.95 -10.92
N GLU A 496 17.90 7.12 -10.35
CA GLU A 496 17.77 8.39 -11.07
C GLU A 496 18.73 8.44 -12.27
N ARG A 497 20.02 8.16 -12.05
CA ARG A 497 21.03 8.14 -13.13
C ARG A 497 20.72 7.07 -14.18
N GLU A 498 20.37 5.86 -13.76
CA GLU A 498 19.99 4.78 -14.68
C GLU A 498 18.77 5.17 -15.52
N THR A 499 17.74 5.74 -14.88
CA THR A 499 16.52 6.21 -15.57
C THR A 499 16.85 7.29 -16.59
N LEU A 500 17.63 8.31 -16.22
CA LEU A 500 18.03 9.39 -17.11
C LEU A 500 18.88 8.88 -18.29
N SER A 501 19.81 7.97 -18.05
CA SER A 501 20.64 7.33 -19.08
C SER A 501 19.77 6.56 -20.09
N THR A 502 18.82 5.76 -19.61
CA THR A 502 17.87 5.06 -20.48
C THR A 502 17.01 6.04 -21.29
N LEU A 503 16.50 7.10 -20.67
CA LEU A 503 15.72 8.13 -21.38
C LEU A 503 16.54 8.80 -22.49
N GLU A 504 17.79 9.16 -22.23
CA GLU A 504 18.68 9.77 -23.21
C GLU A 504 18.92 8.84 -24.42
N ASN A 505 19.12 7.55 -24.18
CA ASN A 505 19.31 6.56 -25.24
C ASN A 505 18.04 6.38 -26.09
N GLU A 506 16.87 6.30 -25.46
CA GLU A 506 15.58 6.19 -26.16
C GLU A 506 15.27 7.44 -27.00
N MET A 507 15.56 8.63 -26.47
CA MET A 507 15.37 9.90 -27.20
C MET A 507 16.34 10.03 -28.39
N LYS A 508 17.60 9.61 -28.24
CA LYS A 508 18.56 9.58 -29.37
C LYS A 508 18.10 8.65 -30.48
N GLN A 509 17.47 7.52 -30.17
CA GLN A 509 16.96 6.61 -31.21
C GLN A 509 15.86 7.24 -32.05
N THR A 510 15.01 8.10 -31.48
CA THR A 510 13.95 8.79 -32.25
C THR A 510 14.48 9.82 -33.24
N ASP A 511 15.62 10.45 -32.96
CA ASP A 511 16.22 11.46 -33.85
C ASP A 511 16.77 10.84 -35.17
N PHE A 512 16.91 9.51 -35.24
CA PHE A 512 17.35 8.78 -36.43
C PHE A 512 16.19 8.14 -37.23
N ILE A 513 14.94 8.29 -36.80
CA ILE A 513 13.77 7.63 -37.43
C ILE A 513 12.94 8.59 -38.32
N PHE A 514 13.42 9.82 -38.58
CA PHE A 514 12.78 10.74 -39.52
C PHE A 514 13.23 10.59 -40.97
#